data_AF-A0A1X7TKW8-F1
#
_entry.id   AF-A0A1X7TKW8-F1
#
_cell.length_a   1.000
_cell.length_b   1.000
_cell.length_c   1.000
_cell.angle_alpha   90.00
_cell.angle_beta   90.00
_cell.angle_gamma   90.00
#
_symmetry.space_group_name_H-M   'P 1'
#
loop_
_entity.id
_entity.type
_entity.pdbx_description
1 polymer ?
#
loop_
_entity_poly.entity_id
_entity_poly.type
_entity_poly.pdbx_seq_one_letter_code
_entity_poly.pdbx_strand_id
1 'polypeptide(L)'
;MEHLVQCRPFQKSITFDRIANPCQIEIVKKKFMVMKNVFVHRSQFPLILAIAVIIHKCQGLLLDNAIIDLSDNVLCGRMAYIALPRV
;
A
#
# COMPACT_ATOMS: atom_id res chain seq x y z
N MET A 1 -0.37 -40.10 -5.49
CA MET A 1 -1.75 -39.62 -5.23
C MET A 1 -1.63 -38.40 -4.34
N GLU A 2 -1.10 -37.29 -4.89
CA GLU A 2 -1.05 -36.01 -4.19
C GLU A 2 -2.32 -35.25 -4.58
N HIS A 3 -3.35 -35.38 -3.75
CA HIS A 3 -4.46 -34.45 -3.82
C HIS A 3 -3.94 -33.08 -3.41
N LEU A 4 -3.57 -32.27 -4.41
CA LEU A 4 -3.48 -30.82 -4.26
C LEU A 4 -4.86 -30.36 -3.79
N VAL A 5 -5.04 -30.23 -2.48
CA VAL A 5 -6.11 -29.42 -1.93
C VAL A 5 -5.86 -28.03 -2.49
N GLN A 6 -6.57 -27.68 -3.56
CA GLN A 6 -6.68 -26.29 -4.00
C GLN A 6 -7.42 -25.55 -2.89
N CYS A 7 -6.68 -25.11 -1.86
CA CYS A 7 -7.18 -24.12 -0.93
C CYS A 7 -7.54 -22.90 -1.79
N ARG A 8 -8.84 -22.62 -1.93
CA ARG A 8 -9.30 -21.40 -2.61
C ARG A 8 -8.56 -20.22 -2.01
N PRO A 9 -8.12 -19.24 -2.81
CA PRO A 9 -7.53 -18.03 -2.25
C PRO A 9 -8.51 -17.48 -1.22
N PHE A 10 -8.02 -17.17 -0.02
CA PHE A 10 -8.85 -16.56 1.00
C PHE A 10 -9.28 -15.18 0.50
N GLN A 11 -10.56 -15.08 0.10
CA GLN A 11 -11.19 -13.87 -0.43
C GLN A 11 -11.94 -13.18 0.70
N LYS A 12 -11.78 -11.85 0.81
CA LYS A 12 -12.54 -11.04 1.75
C LYS A 12 -13.27 -9.92 0.99
N SER A 13 -14.58 -9.82 1.23
CA SER A 13 -15.40 -8.71 0.77
C SER A 13 -15.16 -7.51 1.69
N ILE A 14 -14.75 -6.37 1.12
CA ILE A 14 -14.40 -5.15 1.84
C ILE A 14 -15.15 -3.97 1.23
N THR A 15 -15.79 -3.18 2.07
CA THR A 15 -16.47 -1.93 1.71
C THR A 15 -15.55 -0.75 1.96
N PHE A 16 -15.61 0.26 1.09
CA PHE A 16 -14.91 1.54 1.26
C PHE A 16 -15.92 2.67 1.16
N ASP A 17 -15.75 3.72 1.96
CA ASP A 17 -16.73 4.81 2.10
C ASP A 17 -17.12 5.48 0.77
N ARG A 18 -16.17 5.56 -0.17
CA ARG A 18 -16.36 6.20 -1.49
C ARG A 18 -16.53 5.21 -2.65
N ILE A 19 -16.67 3.90 -2.37
CA ILE A 19 -16.87 2.87 -3.40
C ILE A 19 -18.22 2.20 -3.15
N ALA A 20 -19.15 2.37 -4.10
CA ALA A 20 -20.54 1.94 -3.94
C ALA A 20 -20.69 0.43 -3.72
N ASN A 21 -19.84 -0.39 -4.34
CA ASN A 21 -19.94 -1.85 -4.30
C ASN A 21 -18.80 -2.46 -3.49
N PRO A 22 -19.07 -3.50 -2.67
CA PRO A 22 -18.02 -4.22 -1.98
C PRO A 22 -16.97 -4.77 -2.96
N CYS A 23 -15.71 -4.58 -2.64
CA CYS A 23 -14.58 -5.08 -3.41
C CYS A 23 -14.16 -6.45 -2.88
N GLN A 24 -13.97 -7.41 -3.79
CA GLN A 24 -13.35 -8.69 -3.45
C GLN A 24 -11.84 -8.53 -3.46
N ILE A 25 -11.21 -8.84 -2.34
CA ILE A 25 -9.76 -8.69 -2.18
C ILE A 25 -9.16 -10.03 -1.81
N GLU A 26 -8.07 -10.37 -2.51
CA GLU A 26 -7.35 -11.62 -2.34
C GLU A 26 -5.95 -11.39 -1.77
N ILE A 27 -5.39 -12.43 -1.17
CA ILE A 27 -3.99 -12.43 -0.76
C ILE A 27 -3.10 -12.46 -2.00
N VAL A 28 -2.22 -11.47 -2.13
CA VAL A 28 -1.26 -11.39 -3.23
C VAL A 28 0.07 -11.97 -2.79
N LYS A 29 0.58 -12.94 -3.54
CA LYS A 29 1.93 -13.49 -3.39
C LYS A 29 2.89 -12.78 -4.34
N LYS A 30 3.93 -12.14 -3.81
CA LYS A 30 5.02 -11.53 -4.61
C LYS A 30 6.38 -12.06 -4.18
N LYS A 31 7.26 -12.24 -5.16
CA LYS A 31 8.67 -12.59 -5.01
C LYS A 31 9.52 -11.34 -5.30
N PHE A 32 10.44 -11.02 -4.42
CA PHE A 32 11.35 -9.88 -4.55
C PHE A 32 12.79 -10.38 -4.53
N MET A 33 13.60 -9.96 -5.48
CA MET A 33 15.04 -10.17 -5.44
C MET A 33 15.67 -9.03 -4.65
N VAL A 34 16.24 -9.33 -3.50
CA VAL A 34 16.85 -8.32 -2.61
C VAL A 34 18.34 -8.15 -2.88
N MET A 35 18.99 -9.23 -3.32
CA MET A 35 20.39 -9.28 -3.76
C MET A 35 20.51 -10.31 -4.88
N LYS A 36 21.65 -10.35 -5.60
CA LYS A 36 21.88 -11.33 -6.67
C LYS A 36 21.60 -12.76 -6.16
N ASN A 37 20.64 -13.43 -6.78
CA ASN A 37 20.17 -14.78 -6.43
C ASN A 37 19.58 -14.94 -5.01
N VAL A 38 19.27 -13.85 -4.30
CA VAL A 38 18.60 -13.88 -2.98
C VAL A 38 17.19 -13.35 -3.12
N PHE A 39 16.20 -14.19 -2.78
CA PHE A 39 14.79 -13.87 -2.94
C PHE A 39 14.03 -13.94 -1.63
N VAL A 40 13.10 -13.00 -1.46
CA VAL A 40 12.11 -13.01 -0.37
C VAL A 40 10.70 -13.09 -0.95
N HIS A 41 9.82 -13.76 -0.25
CA HIS A 41 8.43 -13.96 -0.66
C HIS A 41 7.50 -13.27 0.35
N ARG A 42 6.51 -12.54 -0.17
CA ARG A 42 5.46 -11.90 0.64
C ARG A 42 4.10 -12.40 0.20
N SER A 43 3.28 -12.85 1.14
CA SER A 43 1.88 -13.23 0.94
C SER A 43 1.02 -12.37 1.85
N GLN A 44 0.33 -11.37 1.29
CA GLN A 44 -0.41 -10.37 2.08
C GLN A 44 -1.57 -9.80 1.29
N PHE A 45 -2.62 -9.34 1.96
CA PHE A 45 -3.65 -8.52 1.31
C PHE A 45 -3.04 -7.21 0.77
N PRO A 46 -3.42 -6.74 -0.42
CA PRO A 46 -2.90 -5.51 -1.01
C PRO A 46 -3.56 -4.26 -0.38
N LEU A 47 -3.59 -4.19 0.95
CA LEU A 47 -4.22 -3.12 1.73
C LEU A 47 -3.25 -2.57 2.76
N ILE A 48 -3.33 -1.26 2.98
CA ILE A 48 -2.63 -0.54 4.03
C ILE A 48 -3.57 0.53 4.59
N LEU A 49 -3.46 0.82 5.88
CA LEU A 49 -4.15 1.97 6.47
C LEU A 49 -3.55 3.26 5.88
N ALA A 50 -4.40 4.11 5.30
CA ALA A 50 -3.98 5.31 4.58
C ALA A 50 -4.54 6.61 5.16
N ILE A 51 -4.93 6.62 6.44
CA ILE A 51 -5.37 7.85 7.14
C ILE A 51 -4.20 8.81 7.39
N ALA A 52 -3.01 8.27 7.61
CA ALA A 52 -1.76 8.99 7.74
C ALA A 52 -0.69 8.24 6.96
N VAL A 53 0.10 8.97 6.19
CA VAL A 53 1.00 8.43 5.18
C VAL A 53 2.21 9.34 5.08
N ILE A 54 3.40 8.76 5.01
CA ILE A 54 4.63 9.54 4.87
C ILE A 54 4.68 10.17 3.47
N ILE A 55 5.32 11.34 3.34
CA ILE A 55 5.40 12.11 2.08
C ILE A 55 5.88 11.25 0.91
N HIS A 56 6.87 10.39 1.14
CA HIS A 56 7.37 9.45 0.13
C HIS A 56 6.33 8.45 -0.40
N LYS A 57 5.37 8.03 0.42
CA LYS A 57 4.33 7.07 0.01
C LYS A 57 3.20 7.74 -0.77
N CYS A 58 3.07 9.06 -0.67
CA CYS A 58 2.08 9.84 -1.41
C CYS A 58 2.65 10.58 -2.62
N GLN A 59 3.94 10.40 -2.91
CA GLN A 59 4.52 10.99 -4.10
C GLN A 59 3.78 10.51 -5.36
N GLY A 60 3.23 11.46 -6.12
CA GLY A 60 2.44 11.18 -7.33
C GLY A 60 0.93 11.04 -7.09
N LEU A 61 0.45 11.14 -5.85
CA LEU A 61 -0.99 11.20 -5.56
C LEU A 61 -1.50 12.65 -5.64
N LEU A 62 -2.78 12.80 -5.97
CA LEU A 62 -3.56 14.02 -5.79
C LEU A 62 -4.57 13.75 -4.67
N LEU A 63 -4.63 14.63 -3.68
CA LEU A 63 -5.47 14.53 -2.50
C LEU A 63 -6.39 15.73 -2.46
N ASP A 64 -7.68 15.53 -2.21
CA ASP A 64 -8.63 16.66 -2.12
C ASP A 64 -8.26 17.61 -0.97
N ASN A 65 -7.73 17.06 0.12
CA ASN A 65 -7.32 17.76 1.34
C ASN A 65 -6.22 16.98 2.04
N ALA A 66 -5.29 17.66 2.70
CA ALA A 66 -4.31 17.03 3.59
C ALA A 66 -3.91 17.95 4.74
N ILE A 67 -3.60 17.36 5.89
CA ILE A 67 -2.84 18.00 6.97
C ILE A 67 -1.40 17.54 6.83
N ILE A 68 -0.47 18.49 6.64
CA ILE A 68 0.94 18.18 6.38
C ILE A 68 1.76 18.64 7.59
N ASP A 69 2.29 17.69 8.34
CA ASP A 69 3.27 17.95 9.39
C ASP A 69 4.67 18.07 8.77
N LEU A 70 5.24 19.28 8.84
CA LEU A 70 6.60 19.60 8.37
C LEU A 70 7.55 19.95 9.52
N SER A 71 7.26 19.49 10.75
CA SER A 71 8.16 19.64 11.90
C SER A 71 9.53 18.98 11.65
N ASP A 72 10.47 19.12 12.59
CA ASP A 72 11.88 18.71 12.47
C ASP A 72 12.12 17.22 12.13
N ASN A 73 11.06 16.41 12.11
CA ASN A 73 11.06 15.02 11.62
C ASN A 73 11.07 14.90 10.07
N VAL A 74 11.08 16.01 9.32
CA VAL A 74 11.24 15.97 7.86
C VAL A 74 12.69 15.61 7.52
N LEU A 75 12.93 14.30 7.35
CA LEU A 75 14.23 13.66 7.12
C LEU A 75 15.02 14.16 5.89
N CYS A 76 14.45 15.08 5.07
CA CYS A 76 15.14 15.71 3.94
C CYS A 76 14.48 17.04 3.56
N GLY A 77 15.26 18.11 3.38
CA GLY A 77 14.75 19.46 3.08
C GLY A 77 13.88 19.60 1.82
N ARG A 78 13.79 18.57 0.97
CA ARG A 78 12.96 18.58 -0.25
C ARG A 78 11.57 17.95 -0.09
N MET A 79 11.22 17.39 1.08
CA MET A 79 9.91 16.75 1.23
C MET A 79 8.75 17.75 1.21
N ALA A 80 8.96 18.98 1.71
CA ALA A 80 7.94 20.03 1.63
C ALA A 80 7.53 20.32 0.17
N TYR A 81 8.50 20.42 -0.73
CA TYR A 81 8.25 20.57 -2.17
C TYR A 81 7.51 19.38 -2.78
N ILE A 82 7.72 18.16 -2.27
CA ILE A 82 6.99 16.98 -2.74
C ILE A 82 5.57 16.97 -2.18
N ALA A 83 5.36 17.40 -0.94
CA ALA A 83 4.09 17.32 -0.22
C ALA A 83 3.09 18.41 -0.58
N LEU A 84 3.54 19.67 -0.71
CA LEU A 84 2.65 20.81 -0.95
C LEU A 84 1.84 20.71 -2.26
N PRO A 85 2.40 20.26 -3.40
CA PRO A 85 1.63 20.11 -4.64
C PRO A 85 0.67 18.91 -4.68
N ARG A 86 0.50 18.19 -3.56
CA ARG A 86 -0.41 17.04 -3.49
C ARG A 86 -1.84 17.44 -3.16
N VAL A 87 -2.06 18.68 -2.76
CA VAL A 87 -3.37 19.27 -2.44
C VAL A 87 -3.72 20.31 -3.49
#